data_AF-A0AA35R4D0-F1
#
_entry.id   AF-A0AA35R4D0-F1
#
_cell.length_a   1.000
_cell.length_b   1.000
_cell.length_c   1.000
_cell.angle_alpha   90.00
_cell.angle_beta   90.00
_cell.angle_gamma   90.00
#
_symmetry.space_group_name_H-M   'P 1'
#
loop_
_entity.id
_entity.type
_entity.pdbx_description
1 polymer ?
#
loop_
_entity_poly.entity_id
_entity_poly.type
_entity_poly.pdbx_seq_one_letter_code
_entity_poly.pdbx_strand_id
1 'polypeptide(L)'
;MGGRITRDDVLKHLETRDVAASVVAVQPAAPTAQTQPADGNDEEHIPLTPVRRMIAEAMVRSVSQIPHAWSTVEVDVSSLVATRAAVREAFRQREGVDLTYLPFVIRALVETLKENPTFNATWGGDKITLKKRLNIGLAVAAPNGLVVPVIHNADRLSLSGLAHAVADLTQRAPRQQADH
;
A
#
# COMPACT_ATOMS: atom_id res chain seq x y z
N MET A 1 -27.64 43.21 -25.07
CA MET A 1 -28.42 42.79 -26.26
C MET A 1 -29.05 41.45 -25.95
N GLY A 2 -30.26 41.45 -25.39
CA GLY A 2 -30.94 40.24 -24.91
C GLY A 2 -31.73 39.55 -26.03
N GLY A 3 -31.41 38.28 -26.28
CA GLY A 3 -32.18 37.42 -27.19
C GLY A 3 -33.32 36.75 -26.44
N ARG A 4 -34.57 37.07 -26.80
CA ARG A 4 -35.75 36.40 -26.27
C ARG A 4 -35.97 35.11 -27.03
N ILE A 5 -36.07 33.99 -26.33
CA ILE A 5 -36.47 32.69 -26.88
C ILE A 5 -37.99 32.69 -26.99
N THR A 6 -38.51 32.38 -28.18
CA THR A 6 -39.95 32.40 -28.48
C THR A 6 -40.57 31.02 -28.24
N ARG A 7 -41.88 30.98 -27.97
CA ARG A 7 -42.61 29.72 -27.70
C ARG A 7 -42.49 28.71 -28.86
N ASP A 8 -42.34 29.20 -30.08
CA ASP A 8 -42.15 28.38 -31.29
C ASP A 8 -40.77 27.71 -31.35
N ASP A 9 -39.75 28.26 -30.68
CA ASP A 9 -38.40 27.67 -30.62
C ASP A 9 -38.36 26.46 -29.68
N VAL A 10 -39.20 26.47 -28.64
CA VAL A 10 -39.35 25.34 -27.70
C VAL A 10 -40.15 24.20 -28.35
N LEU A 11 -41.19 24.53 -29.12
CA LEU A 11 -42.00 23.53 -29.83
C LEU A 11 -41.20 22.80 -30.93
N LYS A 12 -40.40 23.53 -31.72
CA LYS A 12 -39.50 22.89 -32.71
C LYS A 12 -38.47 21.96 -32.09
N HIS A 13 -37.95 22.28 -30.90
CA HIS A 13 -36.94 21.44 -30.26
C HIS A 13 -37.52 20.17 -29.65
N LEU A 14 -38.79 20.19 -29.25
CA LEU A 14 -39.50 19.01 -28.76
C LEU A 14 -39.91 18.05 -29.89
N GLU A 15 -40.20 18.56 -31.09
CA GLU A 15 -40.57 17.74 -32.26
C GLU A 15 -39.38 17.06 -32.95
N THR A 16 -38.14 17.50 -32.69
CA THR A 16 -36.95 16.93 -33.37
C THR A 16 -36.31 15.76 -32.60
N ARG A 17 -36.92 15.28 -31.51
CA ARG A 17 -36.30 14.25 -30.67
C ARG A 17 -37.16 13.04 -30.30
N ASP A 18 -38.07 12.68 -31.18
CA ASP A 18 -38.72 11.36 -31.25
C ASP A 18 -39.36 11.30 -32.66
N VAL A 19 -39.10 10.35 -33.56
CA VAL A 19 -39.25 8.89 -33.45
C VAL A 19 -38.50 8.20 -34.59
N ALA A 20 -37.66 7.21 -34.28
CA ALA A 20 -37.43 6.05 -35.14
C ALA A 20 -37.18 4.82 -34.25
N ALA A 21 -38.17 3.94 -34.20
CA ALA A 21 -38.22 2.73 -33.38
C ALA A 21 -37.31 1.61 -33.91
N SER A 22 -36.82 0.73 -33.02
CA SER A 22 -37.34 -0.65 -32.88
C SER A 22 -36.34 -1.66 -32.22
N VAL A 23 -36.93 -2.58 -31.44
CA VAL A 23 -36.55 -3.95 -31.00
C VAL A 23 -35.44 -4.27 -29.97
N VAL A 24 -35.93 -4.70 -28.79
CA VAL A 24 -35.58 -5.88 -27.95
C VAL A 24 -34.12 -6.14 -27.53
N ALA A 25 -33.86 -6.01 -26.22
CA ALA A 25 -33.28 -7.07 -25.36
C ALA A 25 -33.29 -6.65 -23.87
N VAL A 26 -33.82 -7.53 -23.02
CA VAL A 26 -33.77 -7.39 -21.54
C VAL A 26 -32.36 -7.69 -21.06
N GLN A 27 -31.70 -6.72 -20.42
CA GLN A 27 -30.43 -6.92 -19.72
C GLN A 27 -30.51 -6.24 -18.33
N PRO A 28 -30.00 -6.87 -17.25
CA PRO A 28 -30.25 -6.40 -15.88
C PRO A 28 -29.58 -5.04 -15.66
N ALA A 29 -30.35 -4.10 -15.10
CA ALA A 29 -29.90 -2.77 -14.75
C ALA A 29 -28.74 -2.81 -13.74
N ALA A 30 -27.61 -2.19 -14.10
CA ALA A 30 -26.62 -1.75 -13.13
C ALA A 30 -27.25 -0.72 -12.19
N PRO A 31 -26.94 -0.72 -10.88
CA PRO A 31 -27.55 0.21 -9.94
C PRO A 31 -27.16 1.64 -10.29
N THR A 32 -28.15 2.44 -10.62
CA THR A 32 -28.08 3.89 -10.78
C THR A 32 -27.53 4.48 -9.48
N ALA A 33 -26.37 5.13 -9.57
CA ALA A 33 -25.83 5.93 -8.47
C ALA A 33 -26.87 7.01 -8.13
N GLN A 34 -27.43 6.92 -6.92
CA GLN A 34 -28.30 7.93 -6.38
C GLN A 34 -27.47 9.20 -6.17
N THR A 35 -27.70 10.22 -6.99
CA THR A 35 -27.28 11.59 -6.71
C THR A 35 -27.99 12.05 -5.45
N GLN A 36 -27.25 12.17 -4.34
CA GLN A 36 -27.74 12.83 -3.13
C GLN A 36 -27.84 14.35 -3.38
N PRO A 37 -28.84 15.03 -2.80
CA PRO A 37 -28.98 16.48 -2.93
C PRO A 37 -27.79 17.20 -2.29
N ALA A 38 -27.28 18.22 -2.97
CA ALA A 38 -26.31 19.15 -2.42
C ALA A 38 -27.01 20.09 -1.43
N ASP A 39 -26.55 20.15 -0.19
CA ASP A 39 -26.91 21.22 0.76
C ASP A 39 -25.71 21.60 1.61
N GLY A 40 -25.10 22.74 1.26
CA GLY A 40 -24.05 23.42 2.02
C GLY A 40 -22.92 23.95 1.12
N ASN A 41 -22.90 25.26 0.85
CA ASN A 41 -21.78 25.96 0.17
C ASN A 41 -20.45 25.94 0.96
N ASP A 42 -20.38 25.16 2.05
CA ASP A 42 -19.23 25.00 2.95
C ASP A 42 -18.59 23.61 2.87
N GLU A 43 -19.10 22.71 2.02
CA GLU A 43 -18.56 21.34 1.88
C GLU A 43 -17.91 21.10 0.51
N GLU A 44 -16.66 20.62 0.53
CA GLU A 44 -15.97 20.10 -0.65
C GLU A 44 -15.91 18.57 -0.60
N HIS A 45 -16.53 17.92 -1.56
CA HIS A 45 -16.51 16.46 -1.68
C HIS A 45 -15.40 16.01 -2.63
N ILE A 46 -14.36 15.39 -2.07
CA ILE A 46 -13.28 14.77 -2.87
C ILE A 46 -13.59 13.28 -3.04
N PRO A 47 -13.84 12.79 -4.28
CA PRO A 47 -14.11 11.38 -4.50
C PRO A 47 -12.88 10.51 -4.18
N LEU A 48 -13.11 9.36 -3.56
CA LEU A 48 -12.05 8.40 -3.27
C LEU A 48 -11.54 7.75 -4.55
N THR A 49 -10.22 7.75 -4.73
CA THR A 49 -9.57 6.94 -5.76
C THR A 49 -9.74 5.44 -5.44
N PRO A 50 -9.71 4.54 -6.44
CA PRO A 50 -9.81 3.09 -6.21
C PRO A 50 -8.80 2.56 -5.18
N VAL A 51 -7.55 3.06 -5.23
CA VAL A 51 -6.50 2.68 -4.29
C VAL A 51 -6.84 3.11 -2.87
N ARG A 52 -7.34 4.35 -2.66
CA ARG A 52 -7.74 4.83 -1.34
C ARG A 52 -8.89 4.00 -0.76
N ARG A 53 -9.86 3.61 -1.59
CA ARG A 53 -10.97 2.73 -1.18
C ARG A 53 -10.45 1.37 -0.72
N MET A 54 -9.59 0.72 -1.50
CA MET A 54 -9.01 -0.58 -1.17
C MET A 54 -8.22 -0.55 0.14
N ILE A 55 -7.43 0.51 0.36
CA ILE A 55 -6.70 0.70 1.63
C ILE A 55 -7.67 0.82 2.80
N ALA A 56 -8.74 1.62 2.66
CA ALA A 56 -9.74 1.79 3.71
C ALA A 56 -10.42 0.45 4.08
N GLU A 57 -10.84 -0.32 3.08
CA GLU A 57 -11.44 -1.64 3.30
C GLU A 57 -10.48 -2.62 3.98
N ALA A 58 -9.19 -2.60 3.61
CA ALA A 58 -8.17 -3.43 4.25
C ALA A 58 -7.92 -3.03 5.71
N MET A 59 -7.89 -1.73 6.02
CA MET A 59 -7.72 -1.23 7.39
C MET A 59 -8.89 -1.62 8.28
N VAL A 60 -10.13 -1.43 7.81
CA VAL A 60 -11.33 -1.81 8.57
C VAL A 60 -11.33 -3.31 8.87
N ARG A 61 -10.98 -4.14 7.88
CA ARG A 61 -10.83 -5.58 8.06
C ARG A 61 -9.76 -5.93 9.10
N SER A 62 -8.59 -5.29 9.03
CA SER A 62 -7.50 -5.53 9.99
C SER A 62 -7.95 -5.27 11.42
N VAL A 63 -8.55 -4.11 11.70
CA VAL A 63 -8.96 -3.71 13.06
C VAL A 63 -10.11 -4.55 13.59
N SER A 64 -11.04 -4.96 12.73
CA SER A 64 -12.21 -5.74 13.14
C SER A 64 -11.94 -7.22 13.34
N GLN A 65 -11.03 -7.82 12.57
CA GLN A 65 -10.79 -9.28 12.58
C GLN A 65 -9.60 -9.68 13.46
N ILE A 66 -8.67 -8.77 13.75
CA ILE A 66 -7.43 -9.09 14.45
C ILE A 66 -7.45 -8.38 15.82
N PRO A 67 -7.43 -9.13 16.94
CA PRO A 67 -7.24 -8.51 18.25
C PRO A 67 -5.80 -7.97 18.35
N HIS A 68 -5.67 -6.66 18.55
CA HIS A 68 -4.37 -6.00 18.65
C HIS A 68 -3.95 -5.87 20.11
N ALA A 69 -2.73 -6.30 20.42
CA ALA A 69 -2.07 -6.04 21.70
C ALA A 69 -0.71 -5.41 21.42
N TRP A 70 -0.29 -4.50 22.29
CA TRP A 70 0.95 -3.73 22.12
C TRP A 70 1.87 -4.00 23.31
N SER A 71 3.15 -4.22 23.03
CA SER A 71 4.20 -4.34 24.04
C SER A 71 5.36 -3.45 23.62
N THR A 72 5.94 -2.74 24.58
CA THR A 72 7.15 -1.93 24.37
C THR A 72 8.31 -2.53 25.15
N VAL A 73 9.48 -2.57 24.53
CA VAL A 73 10.73 -3.03 25.15
C VAL A 73 11.82 -2.08 24.69
N GLU A 74 12.65 -1.65 25.64
CA GLU A 74 13.85 -0.85 25.36
C GLU A 74 15.06 -1.78 25.26
N VAL A 75 15.92 -1.52 24.28
CA VAL A 75 17.10 -2.34 24.00
C VAL A 75 18.31 -1.42 23.88
N ASP A 76 19.35 -1.68 24.68
CA ASP A 76 20.64 -1.02 24.52
C ASP A 76 21.36 -1.57 23.28
N VAL A 77 21.72 -0.67 22.37
CA VAL A 77 22.40 -0.97 21.11
C VAL A 77 23.82 -0.38 21.05
N SER A 78 24.38 0.05 22.19
CA SER A 78 25.71 0.67 22.27
C SER A 78 26.80 -0.16 21.61
N SER A 79 26.82 -1.48 21.87
CA SER A 79 27.79 -2.39 21.24
C SER A 79 27.62 -2.48 19.72
N LEU A 80 26.38 -2.52 19.23
CA LEU A 80 26.10 -2.54 17.79
C LEU A 80 26.61 -1.27 17.10
N VAL A 81 26.40 -0.11 17.72
CA VAL A 81 26.88 1.19 17.22
C VAL A 81 28.40 1.19 17.13
N ALA A 82 29.09 0.74 18.19
CA ALA A 82 30.54 0.66 18.22
C ALA A 82 31.09 -0.30 17.14
N THR A 83 30.53 -1.51 17.03
CA THR A 83 30.94 -2.49 16.02
C THR A 83 30.74 -1.95 14.61
N ARG A 84 29.57 -1.36 14.33
CA ARG A 84 29.29 -0.76 13.01
C ARG A 84 30.29 0.35 12.70
N ALA A 85 30.57 1.25 13.65
CA ALA A 85 31.50 2.35 13.44
C ALA A 85 32.91 1.86 13.09
N ALA A 86 33.37 0.78 13.73
CA ALA A 86 34.68 0.19 13.46
C ALA A 86 34.79 -0.44 12.07
N VAL A 87 33.71 -1.04 11.54
CA VAL A 87 33.77 -1.84 10.30
C VAL A 87 33.15 -1.15 9.08
N ARG A 88 32.39 -0.07 9.25
CA ARG A 88 31.60 0.55 8.15
C ARG A 88 32.45 0.98 6.96
N GLU A 89 33.66 1.53 7.20
CA GLU A 89 34.50 2.05 6.12
C GLU A 89 35.09 0.89 5.30
N ALA A 90 35.63 -0.13 5.98
CA ALA A 90 36.13 -1.34 5.34
C ALA A 90 35.02 -2.08 4.58
N PHE A 91 33.81 -2.14 5.17
CA PHE A 91 32.65 -2.73 4.53
C PHE A 91 32.26 -1.96 3.26
N ARG A 92 32.17 -0.63 3.33
CA ARG A 92 31.85 0.22 2.18
C ARG A 92 32.88 0.06 1.06
N GLN A 93 34.16 -0.02 1.39
CA GLN A 93 35.23 -0.25 0.42
C GLN A 93 35.12 -1.62 -0.26
N ARG A 94 34.71 -2.66 0.48
CA ARG A 94 34.58 -4.03 -0.05
C ARG A 94 33.30 -4.26 -0.84
N GLU A 95 32.18 -3.77 -0.33
CA GLU A 95 30.83 -4.10 -0.81
C GLU A 95 30.23 -2.98 -1.67
N GLY A 96 30.76 -1.76 -1.61
CA GLY A 96 30.24 -0.61 -2.36
C GLY A 96 28.93 -0.02 -1.83
N VAL A 97 28.39 -0.54 -0.72
CA VAL A 97 27.17 -0.05 -0.07
C VAL A 97 27.43 0.32 1.39
N ASP A 98 26.67 1.29 1.89
CA ASP A 98 26.78 1.71 3.28
C ASP A 98 26.20 0.66 4.22
N LEU A 99 26.97 0.29 5.23
CA LEU A 99 26.47 -0.56 6.30
C LEU A 99 25.58 0.26 7.23
N THR A 100 24.28 0.02 7.25
CA THR A 100 23.32 0.65 8.17
C THR A 100 22.98 -0.28 9.34
N TYR A 101 22.08 0.14 10.24
CA TYR A 101 21.61 -0.72 11.34
C TYR A 101 20.57 -1.76 10.91
N LEU A 102 19.79 -1.46 9.85
CA LEU A 102 18.68 -2.31 9.40
C LEU A 102 19.10 -3.76 9.08
N PRO A 103 20.23 -4.03 8.39
CA PRO A 103 20.66 -5.40 8.12
C PRO A 103 20.89 -6.24 9.38
N PHE A 104 21.36 -5.62 10.47
CA PHE A 104 21.55 -6.29 11.76
C PHE A 104 20.21 -6.63 12.42
N VAL A 105 19.27 -5.68 12.41
CA VAL A 105 17.92 -5.88 12.96
C VAL A 105 17.18 -6.95 12.17
N ILE A 106 17.23 -6.91 10.83
CA ILE A 106 16.60 -7.94 9.99
C ILE A 106 17.24 -9.30 10.25
N ARG A 107 18.57 -9.37 10.38
CA ARG A 107 19.26 -10.62 10.70
C ARG A 107 18.81 -11.20 12.04
N ALA A 108 18.71 -10.38 13.08
CA ALA A 108 18.22 -10.80 14.38
C ALA A 108 16.77 -11.29 14.30
N LEU A 109 15.89 -10.53 13.63
CA LEU A 109 14.48 -10.89 13.43
C LEU A 109 14.33 -12.25 12.73
N VAL A 110 15.08 -12.46 11.64
CA VAL A 110 15.06 -13.70 10.88
C VAL A 110 15.48 -14.88 11.75
N GLU A 111 16.50 -14.73 12.60
CA GLU A 111 16.94 -15.79 13.50
C GLU A 111 15.86 -16.11 14.55
N THR A 112 15.27 -15.08 15.17
CA THR A 112 14.16 -15.25 16.12
C THR A 112 12.95 -15.94 15.48
N LEU A 113 12.61 -15.60 14.24
CA LEU A 113 11.50 -16.21 13.50
C LEU A 113 11.76 -17.69 13.14
N LYS A 114 13.02 -18.10 12.98
CA LYS A 114 13.37 -19.52 12.78
C LYS A 114 13.16 -20.32 14.07
N GLU A 115 13.56 -19.76 15.20
CA GLU A 115 13.38 -20.37 16.52
C GLU A 115 11.92 -20.40 16.96
N ASN A 116 11.12 -19.44 16.47
CA ASN A 116 9.71 -19.29 16.84
C ASN A 116 8.80 -19.24 15.60
N PRO A 117 8.56 -20.38 14.91
CA PRO A 117 7.82 -20.41 13.65
C PRO A 117 6.36 -19.94 13.73
N THR A 118 5.76 -19.94 14.92
CA THR A 118 4.39 -19.47 15.16
C THR A 118 4.21 -17.99 14.87
N PHE A 119 5.26 -17.16 15.00
CA PHE A 119 5.20 -15.76 14.63
C PHE A 119 5.12 -15.55 13.11
N ASN A 120 5.61 -16.51 12.31
CA ASN A 120 5.49 -16.47 10.85
C ASN A 120 4.31 -17.35 10.37
N ALA A 121 3.12 -17.09 10.92
CA ALA A 121 1.91 -17.85 10.63
C ALA A 121 0.79 -16.95 10.12
N THR A 122 -0.15 -17.56 9.40
CA THR A 122 -1.41 -16.90 9.03
C THR A 122 -2.57 -17.72 9.58
N TRP A 123 -3.50 -17.06 10.26
CA TRP A 123 -4.77 -17.66 10.62
C TRP A 123 -5.79 -17.44 9.51
N GLY A 124 -6.55 -18.47 9.16
CA GLY A 124 -7.65 -18.36 8.20
C GLY A 124 -8.60 -19.55 8.29
N GLY A 125 -9.90 -19.25 8.33
CA GLY A 125 -10.94 -20.25 8.50
C GLY A 125 -10.76 -21.01 9.81
N ASP A 126 -10.60 -22.33 9.71
CA ASP A 126 -10.48 -23.28 10.81
C ASP A 126 -9.03 -23.72 11.12
N LYS A 127 -8.02 -23.06 10.52
CA LYS A 127 -6.61 -23.50 10.65
C LYS A 127 -5.59 -22.38 10.74
N ILE A 128 -4.44 -22.72 11.34
CA ILE A 128 -3.24 -21.89 11.35
C ILE A 128 -2.25 -22.46 10.35
N THR A 129 -1.77 -21.62 9.43
CA THR A 129 -0.79 -21.99 8.41
C THR A 129 0.57 -21.40 8.75
N LEU A 130 1.51 -22.24 9.18
CA LEU A 130 2.90 -21.86 9.39
C LEU A 130 3.62 -21.67 8.05
N LYS A 131 4.30 -20.53 7.86
CA LYS A 131 5.05 -20.23 6.64
C LYS A 131 6.53 -20.56 6.87
N LYS A 132 7.10 -21.41 6.00
CA LYS A 132 8.52 -21.81 6.08
C LYS A 132 9.49 -20.78 5.49
N ARG A 133 9.03 -19.97 4.53
CA ARG A 133 9.85 -18.93 3.90
C ARG A 133 9.74 -17.65 4.71
N LEU A 134 10.87 -17.00 4.98
CA LEU A 134 10.92 -15.71 5.67
C LEU A 134 11.06 -14.59 4.64
N ASN A 135 9.97 -13.87 4.42
CA ASN A 135 9.96 -12.67 3.57
C ASN A 135 9.72 -11.46 4.47
N ILE A 136 10.53 -10.42 4.32
CA ILE A 136 10.48 -9.23 5.18
C ILE A 136 10.04 -8.03 4.35
N GLY A 137 8.90 -7.45 4.70
CA GLY A 137 8.46 -6.17 4.14
C GLY A 137 9.18 -5.01 4.82
N LEU A 138 9.69 -4.06 4.03
CA LEU A 138 10.33 -2.85 4.54
C LEU A 138 9.46 -1.66 4.14
N ALA A 139 8.86 -0.98 5.12
CA ALA A 139 8.07 0.22 4.85
C ALA A 139 8.99 1.40 4.53
N VAL A 140 8.84 1.99 3.35
CA VAL A 140 9.64 3.11 2.85
C VAL A 140 8.72 4.25 2.42
N ALA A 141 9.02 5.46 2.87
CA ALA A 141 8.31 6.66 2.45
C ALA A 141 8.58 6.96 0.97
N ALA A 142 7.54 7.33 0.23
CA ALA A 142 7.59 7.71 -1.17
C ALA A 142 6.82 9.03 -1.39
N PRO A 143 7.04 9.76 -2.50
CA PRO A 143 6.45 11.09 -2.70
C PRO A 143 4.91 11.13 -2.53
N ASN A 144 4.21 10.07 -2.96
CA ASN A 144 2.75 10.00 -2.89
C ASN A 144 2.24 9.09 -1.76
N GLY A 145 3.09 8.73 -0.78
CA GLY A 145 2.66 8.00 0.41
C GLY A 145 3.68 6.99 0.93
N LEU A 146 3.25 5.75 1.13
CA LEU A 146 4.06 4.66 1.69
C LEU A 146 4.11 3.49 0.72
N VAL A 147 5.30 2.93 0.51
CA VAL A 147 5.49 1.68 -0.26
C VAL A 147 6.16 0.66 0.64
N VAL A 148 5.76 -0.60 0.51
CA VAL A 148 6.33 -1.72 1.28
C VAL A 148 6.97 -2.73 0.33
N PRO A 149 8.19 -2.49 -0.19
CA PRO A 149 8.93 -3.53 -0.89
C PRO A 149 9.24 -4.73 0.01
N VAL A 150 9.46 -5.89 -0.61
CA VAL A 150 9.68 -7.16 0.08
C VAL A 150 11.08 -7.71 -0.21
N ILE A 151 11.82 -8.05 0.84
CA ILE A 151 13.03 -8.86 0.77
C ILE A 151 12.61 -10.33 0.85
N HIS A 152 12.76 -11.05 -0.26
CA HIS A 152 12.38 -12.46 -0.35
C HIS A 152 13.46 -13.39 0.19
N ASN A 153 13.05 -14.43 0.93
CA ASN A 153 13.93 -15.45 1.51
C ASN A 153 15.10 -14.83 2.32
N ALA A 154 14.78 -13.87 3.19
CA ALA A 154 15.76 -13.14 4.00
C ALA A 154 16.60 -14.07 4.88
N ASP A 155 16.12 -15.27 5.18
CA ASP A 155 16.83 -16.33 5.90
C ASP A 155 18.07 -16.88 5.21
N ARG A 156 18.14 -16.74 3.89
CA ARG A 156 19.24 -17.21 3.04
C ARG A 156 20.30 -16.15 2.79
N LEU A 157 20.03 -14.90 3.16
CA LEU A 157 20.93 -13.79 2.92
C LEU A 157 21.94 -13.66 4.06
N SER A 158 23.20 -13.41 3.68
CA SER A 158 24.24 -12.96 4.61
C SER A 158 23.95 -11.53 5.05
N LEU A 159 24.69 -11.03 6.05
CA LEU A 159 24.60 -9.63 6.46
C LEU A 159 24.91 -8.67 5.29
N SER A 160 25.88 -9.00 4.44
CA SER A 160 26.17 -8.21 3.23
C SER A 160 25.03 -8.29 2.22
N GLY A 161 24.47 -9.47 1.97
CA GLY A 161 23.31 -9.63 1.09
C GLY A 161 22.08 -8.84 1.57
N LEU A 162 21.85 -8.78 2.88
CA LEU A 162 20.81 -7.95 3.47
C LEU A 162 21.09 -6.46 3.29
N ALA A 163 22.34 -6.02 3.46
CA ALA A 163 22.74 -4.63 3.25
C ALA A 163 22.50 -4.19 1.79
N HIS A 164 22.88 -5.03 0.83
CA HIS A 164 22.59 -4.79 -0.59
C HIS A 164 21.10 -4.73 -0.87
N ALA A 165 20.32 -5.70 -0.38
CA ALA A 165 18.88 -5.73 -0.57
C ALA A 165 18.20 -4.48 0.01
N VAL A 166 18.58 -4.04 1.21
CA VAL A 166 18.05 -2.83 1.83
C VAL A 166 18.43 -1.59 1.01
N ALA A 167 19.71 -1.44 0.65
CA ALA A 167 20.17 -0.30 -0.14
C ALA A 167 19.40 -0.17 -1.46
N ASP A 168 19.26 -1.28 -2.17
CA ASP A 168 18.56 -1.36 -3.44
C ASP A 168 17.06 -1.02 -3.30
N LEU A 169 16.37 -1.55 -2.27
CA LEU A 169 14.98 -1.20 -2.01
C LEU A 169 14.79 0.27 -1.66
N THR A 170 15.69 0.86 -0.86
CA THR A 170 15.62 2.29 -0.52
C THR A 170 15.88 3.20 -1.72
N GLN A 171 16.69 2.77 -2.69
CA GLN A 171 16.94 3.52 -3.92
C GLN A 171 15.81 3.37 -4.95
N ARG A 172 15.16 2.20 -5.02
CA ARG A 172 14.09 1.91 -6.00
C ARG A 172 12.70 2.36 -5.54
N ALA A 173 12.39 2.29 -4.25
CA ALA A 173 11.04 2.58 -3.74
C ALA A 173 10.50 3.98 -4.10
N PRO A 174 11.30 5.06 -4.11
CA PRO A 174 10.82 6.37 -4.54
C PRO A 174 10.49 6.45 -6.04
N ARG A 175 11.07 5.60 -6.88
CA ARG A 175 10.92 5.65 -8.35
C ARG A 175 9.72 4.87 -8.88
N GLN A 176 9.33 3.77 -8.22
CA GLN A 176 8.25 2.90 -8.73
C GLN A 176 6.84 3.54 -8.73
N GLN A 177 6.62 4.63 -7.99
CA GLN A 177 5.37 5.39 -8.09
C GLN A 177 5.27 6.28 -9.34
N ALA A 178 6.35 6.48 -10.10
CA ALA A 178 6.33 7.32 -11.30
C ALA A 178 5.82 6.57 -12.55
N ASP A 179 5.78 5.23 -12.52
CA ASP A 179 5.51 4.37 -13.69
C ASP A 179 4.11 3.70 -13.68
N HIS A 180 3.20 4.07 -12.77
CA HIS A 180 1.82 3.54 -12.71
C HIS A 180 0.77 4.65 -12.65
#